data_AF-A0A8S1QSE6-F1
#
_entry.id   AF-A0A8S1QSE6-F1
#
_cell.length_a   1.000
_cell.length_b   1.000
_cell.length_c   1.000
_cell.angle_alpha   90.00
_cell.angle_beta   90.00
_cell.angle_gamma   90.00
#
_symmetry.space_group_name_H-M   'P 1'
#
loop_
_entity.id
_entity.type
_entity.pdbx_description
1 polymer ?
#
loop_
_entity_poly.entity_id
_entity_poly.type
_entity_poly.pdbx_seq_one_letter_code
_entity_poly.pdbx_strand_id
1 'polypeptide(L)'
;MKRQLVSFVARFVKQHPKLQIKTSFCQHEHGCLYNIIEGLVRSFGIAYTMKALFGLISALLTKNKKISKGSLILDAFIGIDTLKFASFPTVYCLIQKTLICGCRHLTKQDIKIMSFVSGFSGGFVSLSLIEESKRKNWALYLLTRSMDTMFNSLINKNIVAKRSYYYIIFMAIEVLVTAYAFGCENDCLEDYMLKFYARFGNENQCELDERKCWHERVKRQFENKQ
;
A
#
# COMPACT_ATOMS: atom_id res chain seq x y z
N MET A 1 -12.11 -21.92 -7.50
CA MET A 1 -12.59 -20.57 -7.92
C MET A 1 -11.63 -19.81 -8.83
N LYS A 2 -10.32 -19.67 -8.48
CA LYS A 2 -9.32 -18.94 -9.30
C LYS A 2 -9.25 -19.34 -10.79
N ARG A 3 -9.33 -20.65 -11.10
CA ARG A 3 -9.30 -21.14 -12.50
C ARG A 3 -10.57 -20.84 -13.30
N GLN A 4 -11.74 -20.78 -12.66
CA GLN A 4 -13.03 -20.69 -13.34
C GLN A 4 -13.33 -19.26 -13.82
N LEU A 5 -13.11 -18.25 -12.96
CA LEU A 5 -13.36 -16.85 -13.30
C LEU A 5 -12.36 -16.33 -14.35
N VAL A 6 -11.08 -16.72 -14.21
CA VAL A 6 -10.05 -16.48 -15.23
C VAL A 6 -10.41 -17.18 -16.54
N SER A 7 -10.93 -18.42 -16.50
CA SER A 7 -11.36 -19.12 -17.72
C SER A 7 -12.56 -18.48 -18.41
N PHE A 8 -13.47 -17.84 -17.67
CA PHE A 8 -14.62 -17.13 -18.25
C PHE A 8 -14.19 -15.84 -18.93
N VAL A 9 -13.36 -15.03 -18.26
CA VAL A 9 -12.74 -13.84 -18.85
C VAL A 9 -11.88 -14.21 -20.06
N ALA A 10 -11.14 -15.32 -19.99
CA ALA A 10 -10.35 -15.83 -21.11
C ALA A 10 -11.23 -16.23 -22.30
N ARG A 11 -12.36 -16.93 -22.09
CA ARG A 11 -13.31 -17.26 -23.16
C ARG A 11 -13.91 -16.02 -23.81
N PHE A 12 -14.33 -15.05 -22.99
CA PHE A 12 -14.92 -13.80 -23.47
C PHE A 12 -13.94 -12.98 -24.31
N VAL A 13 -12.67 -12.88 -23.87
CA VAL A 13 -11.64 -12.16 -24.63
C VAL A 13 -11.18 -12.92 -25.87
N LYS A 14 -11.20 -14.26 -25.85
CA LYS A 14 -10.89 -15.09 -27.03
C LYS A 14 -11.92 -14.92 -28.15
N GLN A 15 -13.16 -14.57 -27.83
CA GLN A 15 -14.23 -14.31 -28.79
C GLN A 15 -14.11 -12.98 -29.52
N HIS A 16 -13.30 -12.02 -29.04
CA HIS A 16 -13.15 -10.70 -29.67
C HIS A 16 -11.73 -10.46 -30.20
N PRO A 17 -11.50 -10.59 -31.52
CA PRO A 17 -10.15 -10.46 -32.12
C PRO A 17 -9.53 -9.08 -31.93
N LYS A 18 -10.33 -8.03 -31.77
CA LYS A 18 -9.86 -6.66 -31.46
C LYS A 18 -9.22 -6.52 -30.07
N LEU A 19 -9.47 -7.46 -29.15
CA LEU A 19 -8.90 -7.46 -27.80
C LEU A 19 -7.53 -8.19 -27.72
N GLN A 20 -7.11 -8.84 -28.80
CA GLN A 20 -5.86 -9.60 -28.86
C GLN A 20 -4.67 -8.78 -29.38
N ILE A 21 -4.84 -7.49 -29.59
CA ILE A 21 -3.77 -6.62 -30.07
C ILE A 21 -2.63 -6.62 -29.04
N LYS A 22 -1.44 -6.99 -29.52
CA LYS A 22 -0.21 -7.12 -28.73
C LYS A 22 0.95 -6.51 -29.54
N THR A 23 1.83 -5.79 -28.86
CA THR A 23 3.12 -5.38 -29.43
C THR A 23 4.20 -6.43 -29.15
N SER A 24 5.22 -6.49 -30.00
CA SER A 24 6.40 -7.37 -29.83
C SER A 24 7.13 -7.16 -28.51
N PHE A 25 7.02 -5.97 -27.92
CA PHE A 25 7.67 -5.60 -26.65
C PHE A 25 6.86 -5.98 -25.41
N CYS A 26 5.62 -6.47 -25.57
CA CYS A 26 4.81 -6.91 -24.45
C CYS A 26 5.16 -8.33 -24.01
N GLN A 27 5.55 -8.48 -22.75
CA GLN A 27 5.99 -9.75 -22.15
C GLN A 27 4.84 -10.67 -21.68
N HIS A 28 3.57 -10.31 -21.92
CA HIS A 28 2.42 -11.12 -21.51
C HIS A 28 2.01 -12.12 -22.60
N GLU A 29 1.49 -13.28 -22.20
CA GLU A 29 1.14 -14.38 -23.11
C GLU A 29 -0.04 -14.05 -24.03
N HIS A 30 -1.07 -13.39 -23.48
CA HIS A 30 -2.31 -13.02 -24.19
C HIS A 30 -2.32 -11.55 -24.64
N GLY A 31 -3.47 -11.02 -25.10
CA GLY A 31 -3.60 -9.61 -25.51
C GLY A 31 -3.40 -8.59 -24.37
N CYS A 32 -3.06 -7.35 -24.70
CA CYS A 32 -2.82 -6.28 -23.70
C CYS A 32 -4.06 -6.04 -22.81
N LEU A 33 -5.24 -6.00 -23.42
CA LEU A 33 -6.50 -5.78 -22.70
C LEU A 33 -6.87 -6.96 -21.80
N TYR A 34 -6.59 -8.19 -22.24
CA TYR A 34 -6.75 -9.37 -21.39
C TYR A 34 -5.91 -9.26 -20.12
N ASN A 35 -4.62 -8.94 -20.28
CA ASN A 35 -3.70 -8.80 -19.15
C ASN A 35 -4.15 -7.69 -18.17
N ILE A 36 -4.72 -6.59 -18.68
CA ILE A 36 -5.31 -5.54 -17.84
C ILE A 36 -6.47 -6.12 -17.04
N ILE A 37 -7.50 -6.66 -17.70
CA ILE A 37 -8.73 -7.16 -17.04
C ILE A 37 -8.42 -8.29 -16.05
N GLU A 38 -7.58 -9.25 -16.43
CA GLU A 38 -7.14 -10.34 -15.54
C GLU A 38 -6.44 -9.77 -14.29
N GLY A 39 -5.59 -8.75 -14.49
CA GLY A 39 -4.96 -8.02 -13.39
C GLY A 39 -5.98 -7.39 -12.45
N LEU A 40 -7.00 -6.71 -12.98
CA LEU A 40 -8.04 -6.07 -12.18
C LEU A 40 -8.82 -7.08 -11.35
N VAL A 41 -9.32 -8.14 -11.98
CA VAL A 41 -10.11 -9.18 -11.32
C VAL A 41 -9.29 -9.87 -10.23
N ARG A 42 -8.02 -10.18 -10.52
CA ARG A 42 -7.11 -10.83 -9.56
C ARG A 42 -6.81 -9.92 -8.37
N SER A 43 -6.43 -8.67 -8.62
CA SER A 43 -6.08 -7.70 -7.56
C SER A 43 -7.29 -7.36 -6.69
N PHE A 44 -8.45 -7.13 -7.31
CA PHE A 44 -9.70 -6.87 -6.60
C PHE A 44 -10.10 -8.07 -5.74
N GLY A 45 -10.08 -9.28 -6.30
CA GLY A 45 -10.44 -10.50 -5.57
C GLY A 45 -9.54 -10.76 -4.37
N ILE A 46 -8.22 -10.57 -4.51
CA ILE A 46 -7.27 -10.73 -3.40
C ILE A 46 -7.52 -9.68 -2.31
N ALA A 47 -7.65 -8.41 -2.69
CA ALA A 47 -7.81 -7.33 -1.72
C ALA A 47 -9.15 -7.40 -0.99
N TYR A 48 -10.23 -7.71 -1.72
CA TYR A 48 -11.56 -7.90 -1.17
C TYR A 48 -11.59 -9.07 -0.18
N THR A 49 -11.07 -10.24 -0.58
CA THR A 49 -11.03 -11.41 0.32
C THR A 49 -10.17 -11.15 1.55
N MET A 50 -9.02 -10.50 1.41
CA MET A 50 -8.17 -10.13 2.54
C MET A 50 -8.90 -9.22 3.54
N LYS A 51 -9.61 -8.20 3.05
CA LYS A 51 -10.32 -7.25 3.90
C LYS A 51 -11.57 -7.86 4.55
N ALA A 52 -12.33 -8.67 3.82
CA ALA A 52 -13.47 -9.41 4.35
C ALA A 52 -13.03 -10.39 5.46
N LEU A 53 -11.92 -11.11 5.26
CA LEU A 53 -11.34 -11.98 6.29
C LEU A 53 -10.93 -11.21 7.54
N PHE A 54 -10.27 -10.05 7.38
CA PHE A 54 -9.89 -9.22 8.51
C PHE A 54 -11.10 -8.71 9.29
N GLY A 55 -12.17 -8.28 8.59
CA GLY A 55 -13.43 -7.88 9.21
C GLY A 55 -14.09 -9.02 9.98
N LEU A 56 -14.08 -10.24 9.41
CA LEU A 56 -14.63 -11.43 10.06
C LEU A 56 -13.84 -11.82 11.31
N ILE A 57 -12.51 -11.79 11.26
CA ILE A 57 -11.65 -12.04 12.43
C ILE A 57 -11.91 -10.99 13.51
N SER A 58 -12.00 -9.71 13.14
CA SER A 58 -12.30 -8.63 14.09
C SER A 58 -13.67 -8.82 14.74
N ALA A 59 -14.70 -9.21 13.97
CA ALA A 59 -16.03 -9.52 14.50
C ALA A 59 -16.03 -10.73 15.46
N LEU A 60 -15.20 -11.75 15.21
CA LEU A 60 -15.04 -12.90 16.11
C LEU A 60 -14.30 -12.56 17.41
N LEU A 61 -13.29 -11.69 17.34
CA LEU A 61 -12.49 -11.29 18.50
C LEU A 61 -13.19 -10.23 19.38
N THR A 62 -14.09 -9.46 18.80
CA THR A 62 -14.82 -8.40 19.52
C THR A 62 -15.87 -9.02 20.45
N LYS A 63 -15.56 -9.11 21.74
CA LYS A 63 -16.46 -9.62 22.80
C LYS A 63 -17.61 -8.67 23.19
N ASN A 64 -17.90 -7.63 22.41
CA ASN A 64 -18.95 -6.67 22.76
C ASN A 64 -20.35 -7.23 22.47
N LYS A 65 -21.08 -7.58 23.53
CA LYS A 65 -22.45 -8.12 23.51
C LYS A 65 -23.53 -7.15 22.99
N LYS A 66 -23.18 -5.91 22.67
CA LYS A 66 -24.14 -4.82 22.40
C LYS A 66 -24.41 -4.57 20.91
N ILE A 67 -23.71 -5.25 20.01
CA ILE A 67 -23.86 -5.07 18.56
C ILE A 67 -24.33 -6.40 17.96
N SER A 68 -25.41 -6.35 17.19
CA SER A 68 -25.92 -7.52 16.47
C SER A 68 -24.82 -8.10 15.58
N LYS A 69 -24.41 -9.34 15.86
CA LYS A 69 -23.37 -10.04 15.09
C LYS A 69 -23.72 -10.15 13.60
N GLY A 70 -25.01 -10.16 13.25
CA GLY A 70 -25.48 -10.21 11.87
C GLY A 70 -25.16 -8.96 11.06
N SER A 71 -25.33 -7.76 11.65
CA SER A 71 -24.98 -6.49 10.98
C SER A 71 -23.48 -6.38 10.75
N LEU A 72 -22.67 -6.77 11.73
CA LEU A 72 -21.20 -6.74 11.61
C LEU A 72 -20.66 -7.68 10.52
N ILE A 73 -21.28 -8.85 10.36
CA ILE A 73 -20.88 -9.80 9.30
C ILE A 73 -21.30 -9.24 7.93
N LEU A 74 -22.51 -8.67 7.81
CA LEU A 74 -22.94 -8.03 6.57
C LEU A 74 -22.06 -6.83 6.20
N ASP A 75 -21.70 -6.00 7.17
CA ASP A 75 -20.77 -4.87 6.98
C ASP A 75 -19.36 -5.33 6.62
N ALA A 76 -18.91 -6.48 7.12
CA ALA A 76 -17.59 -7.03 6.76
C ALA A 76 -17.51 -7.41 5.26
N PHE A 77 -18.59 -7.92 4.68
CA PHE A 77 -18.64 -8.32 3.26
C PHE A 77 -19.10 -7.19 2.33
N ILE A 78 -20.13 -6.42 2.71
CA ILE A 78 -20.79 -5.43 1.84
C ILE A 78 -20.38 -4.00 2.19
N GLY A 79 -19.56 -3.83 3.24
CA GLY A 79 -19.09 -2.53 3.67
C GLY A 79 -18.43 -1.73 2.56
N ILE A 80 -18.83 -0.46 2.46
CA ILE A 80 -18.24 0.54 1.56
C ILE A 80 -16.73 0.62 1.77
N ASP A 81 -16.25 0.44 3.00
CA ASP A 81 -14.82 0.42 3.32
C ASP A 81 -14.09 -0.80 2.74
N THR A 82 -14.76 -1.95 2.67
CA THR A 82 -14.23 -3.17 2.03
C THR A 82 -14.10 -2.95 0.52
N LEU A 83 -15.11 -2.33 -0.10
CA LEU A 83 -15.08 -1.98 -1.51
C LEU A 83 -14.02 -0.93 -1.83
N LYS A 84 -13.92 0.14 -1.03
CA LYS A 84 -12.88 1.18 -1.16
C LYS A 84 -11.49 0.56 -1.05
N PHE A 85 -11.27 -0.28 -0.05
CA PHE A 85 -9.99 -0.97 0.12
C PHE A 85 -9.67 -1.91 -1.07
N ALA A 86 -10.65 -2.65 -1.58
CA ALA A 86 -10.44 -3.51 -2.75
C ALA A 86 -10.21 -2.70 -4.04
N SER A 87 -10.80 -1.50 -4.14
CA SER A 87 -10.61 -0.59 -5.27
C SER A 87 -9.19 -0.01 -5.32
N PHE A 88 -8.55 0.22 -4.18
CA PHE A 88 -7.21 0.80 -4.07
C PHE A 88 -6.15 0.06 -4.93
N PRO A 89 -5.84 -1.24 -4.69
CA PRO A 89 -4.85 -1.96 -5.48
C PRO A 89 -5.33 -2.27 -6.90
N THR A 90 -6.65 -2.25 -7.12
CA THR A 90 -7.24 -2.47 -8.45
C THR A 90 -6.97 -1.28 -9.37
N VAL A 91 -7.18 -0.05 -8.89
CA VAL A 91 -6.88 1.18 -9.62
C VAL A 91 -5.37 1.34 -9.83
N TYR A 92 -4.56 0.99 -8.84
CA TYR A 92 -3.11 0.90 -9.02
C TYR A 92 -2.74 -0.01 -10.20
N CYS A 93 -3.24 -1.24 -10.23
CA CYS A 93 -2.97 -2.18 -11.32
C CYS A 93 -3.51 -1.71 -12.68
N LEU A 94 -4.68 -1.07 -12.70
CA LEU A 94 -5.26 -0.49 -13.90
C LEU A 94 -4.30 0.49 -14.55
N ILE A 95 -3.86 1.49 -13.77
CA ILE A 95 -3.03 2.59 -14.25
C ILE A 95 -1.66 2.08 -14.63
N GLN A 96 -1.03 1.26 -13.78
CA GLN A 96 0.29 0.72 -14.05
C GLN A 96 0.31 -0.08 -15.37
N LYS A 97 -0.62 -1.04 -15.55
CA LYS A 97 -0.66 -1.87 -16.77
C LYS A 97 -1.04 -1.05 -18.00
N THR A 98 -1.97 -0.10 -17.87
CA THR A 98 -2.41 0.76 -18.98
C THR A 98 -1.26 1.66 -19.45
N LEU A 99 -0.51 2.28 -18.54
CA LEU A 99 0.61 3.15 -18.89
C LEU A 99 1.77 2.38 -19.51
N ILE A 100 2.13 1.20 -18.97
CA ILE A 100 3.20 0.38 -19.54
C ILE A 100 2.83 -0.11 -20.94
N CYS A 101 1.64 -0.70 -21.09
CA CYS A 101 1.21 -1.23 -22.40
C CYS A 101 0.98 -0.09 -23.40
N GLY A 102 0.38 1.02 -22.97
CA GLY A 102 0.17 2.21 -23.79
C GLY A 102 1.48 2.83 -24.28
N CYS A 103 2.47 2.96 -23.40
CA CYS A 103 3.79 3.45 -23.78
C CYS A 103 4.49 2.52 -24.77
N ARG A 104 4.45 1.20 -24.55
CA ARG A 104 5.00 0.22 -25.51
C ARG A 104 4.31 0.28 -26.87
N HIS A 105 3.01 0.60 -26.90
CA HIS A 105 2.26 0.83 -28.15
C HIS A 105 2.69 2.10 -28.87
N LEU A 106 2.90 3.20 -28.15
CA LEU A 106 3.27 4.49 -28.73
C LEU A 106 4.74 4.52 -29.18
N THR A 107 5.65 4.05 -28.33
CA THR A 107 7.08 4.21 -28.56
C THR A 107 7.72 3.00 -29.25
N LYS A 108 7.01 1.88 -29.37
CA LYS A 108 7.52 0.62 -29.95
C LYS A 108 8.91 0.24 -29.40
N GLN A 109 9.13 0.47 -28.11
CA GLN A 109 10.35 0.12 -27.40
C GLN A 109 10.04 -0.10 -25.92
N ASP A 110 10.89 -0.85 -25.22
CA ASP A 110 10.74 -1.09 -23.78
C ASP A 110 11.60 -0.11 -22.97
N ILE A 111 10.99 0.99 -22.52
CA ILE A 111 11.66 2.00 -21.69
C ILE A 111 11.64 1.56 -20.23
N LYS A 112 12.80 1.23 -19.66
CA LYS A 112 12.93 0.79 -18.26
C LYS A 112 12.37 1.81 -17.25
N ILE A 113 12.59 3.10 -17.51
CA ILE A 113 12.11 4.21 -16.65
C ILE A 113 10.57 4.24 -16.59
N MET A 114 9.89 3.78 -17.65
CA MET A 114 8.42 3.79 -17.68
C MET A 114 7.81 2.85 -16.64
N SER A 115 8.51 1.79 -16.23
CA SER A 115 8.07 0.92 -15.13
C SER A 115 8.04 1.68 -13.80
N PHE A 116 8.98 2.58 -13.57
CA PHE A 116 9.01 3.44 -12.38
C PHE A 116 7.91 4.52 -12.45
N VAL A 117 7.80 5.23 -13.57
CA VAL A 117 6.81 6.30 -13.76
C VAL A 117 5.37 5.77 -13.68
N SER A 118 5.09 4.62 -14.30
CA SER A 118 3.78 3.98 -14.22
C SER A 118 3.44 3.48 -12.81
N GLY A 119 4.43 3.00 -12.07
CA GLY A 119 4.27 2.62 -10.66
C GLY A 119 4.00 3.83 -9.76
N PHE A 120 4.75 4.91 -9.94
CA PHE A 120 4.59 6.14 -9.16
C PHE A 120 3.22 6.81 -9.42
N SER A 121 2.84 6.97 -10.68
CA SER A 121 1.53 7.52 -11.06
C SER A 121 0.38 6.63 -10.60
N GLY A 122 0.49 5.30 -10.75
CA GLY A 122 -0.50 4.36 -10.22
C GLY A 122 -0.64 4.47 -8.71
N GLY A 123 0.48 4.59 -8.00
CA GLY A 123 0.50 4.79 -6.54
C GLY A 123 -0.19 6.08 -6.13
N PHE A 124 0.17 7.20 -6.77
CA PHE A 124 -0.39 8.52 -6.49
C PHE A 124 -1.91 8.57 -6.70
N VAL A 125 -2.40 8.06 -7.82
CA VAL A 125 -3.85 8.06 -8.12
C VAL A 125 -4.60 7.08 -7.21
N SER A 126 -4.02 5.90 -6.93
CA SER A 126 -4.65 4.96 -6.00
C SER A 126 -4.80 5.54 -4.60
N LEU A 127 -3.81 6.33 -4.15
CA LEU A 127 -3.80 6.96 -2.83
C LEU A 127 -4.93 7.97 -2.65
N SER A 128 -5.41 8.61 -3.72
CA SER A 128 -6.56 9.51 -3.69
C SER A 128 -7.88 8.82 -3.33
N LEU A 129 -7.96 7.49 -3.43
CA LEU A 129 -9.15 6.72 -3.02
C LEU A 129 -9.21 6.46 -1.52
N ILE A 130 -8.10 6.69 -0.82
CA ILE A 130 -8.01 6.51 0.63
C ILE A 130 -8.45 7.79 1.33
N GLU A 131 -9.12 7.61 2.47
CA GLU A 131 -9.54 8.69 3.37
C GLU A 131 -8.37 9.58 3.80
N GLU A 132 -8.59 10.89 3.88
CA GLU A 132 -7.53 11.88 4.09
C GLU A 132 -6.75 11.67 5.39
N SER A 133 -7.44 11.23 6.46
CA SER A 133 -6.84 10.93 7.76
C SER A 133 -5.80 9.81 7.69
N LYS A 134 -6.06 8.77 6.88
CA LYS A 134 -5.19 7.59 6.74
C LYS A 134 -4.19 7.73 5.58
N ARG A 135 -4.39 8.73 4.71
CA ARG A 135 -3.61 8.92 3.49
C ARG A 135 -2.11 9.04 3.75
N LYS A 136 -1.72 9.77 4.80
CA LYS A 136 -0.29 9.96 5.17
C LYS A 136 0.38 8.64 5.52
N ASN A 137 -0.26 7.81 6.35
CA ASN A 137 0.32 6.52 6.76
C ASN A 137 0.40 5.53 5.61
N TRP A 138 -0.63 5.51 4.75
CA TRP A 138 -0.59 4.69 3.54
C TRP A 138 0.49 5.16 2.58
N ALA A 139 0.69 6.47 2.41
CA ALA A 139 1.77 7.00 1.59
C ALA A 139 3.15 6.56 2.12
N LEU A 140 3.38 6.69 3.43
CA LEU A 140 4.63 6.26 4.06
C LEU A 140 4.84 4.75 3.93
N TYR A 141 3.81 3.94 4.16
CA TYR A 141 3.87 2.50 3.98
C TYR A 141 4.22 2.09 2.55
N LEU A 142 3.57 2.72 1.55
CA LEU A 142 3.83 2.47 0.13
C LEU A 142 5.23 2.91 -0.26
N LEU A 143 5.72 4.02 0.30
CA LEU A 143 7.08 4.49 0.09
C LEU A 143 8.09 3.46 0.59
N THR A 144 7.95 2.98 1.84
CA THR A 144 8.83 1.95 2.41
C THR A 144 8.79 0.67 1.56
N ARG A 145 7.60 0.24 1.14
CA ARG A 145 7.47 -0.92 0.23
C ARG A 145 8.09 -0.69 -1.13
N SER A 146 8.01 0.53 -1.68
CA SER A 146 8.67 0.87 -2.93
C SER A 146 10.19 0.79 -2.80
N MET A 147 10.77 1.25 -1.68
CA MET A 147 12.20 1.16 -1.40
C MET A 147 12.66 -0.29 -1.29
N ASP A 148 11.89 -1.14 -0.60
CA ASP A 148 12.16 -2.58 -0.51
C ASP A 148 12.15 -3.25 -1.91
N THR A 149 11.15 -2.95 -2.74
CA THR A 149 11.12 -3.47 -4.12
C THR A 149 12.26 -2.94 -4.99
N MET A 150 12.65 -1.67 -4.81
CA MET A 150 13.79 -1.07 -5.52
C MET A 150 15.10 -1.75 -5.12
N PHE A 151 15.30 -1.99 -3.83
CA PHE A 151 16.48 -2.69 -3.32
C PHE A 151 16.57 -4.13 -3.85
N ASN A 152 15.46 -4.87 -3.84
CA ASN A 152 15.39 -6.21 -4.44
C ASN A 152 15.65 -6.20 -5.95
N SER A 153 15.20 -5.14 -6.66
CA SER A 153 15.49 -4.95 -8.08
C SER A 153 16.98 -4.72 -8.35
N LEU A 154 17.67 -3.98 -7.47
CA LEU A 154 19.13 -3.78 -7.56
C LEU A 154 19.91 -5.07 -7.30
N ILE A 155 19.46 -5.89 -6.35
CA ILE A 155 20.04 -7.22 -6.10
C ILE A 155 19.87 -8.12 -7.31
N ASN A 156 18.66 -8.16 -7.91
CA ASN A 156 18.39 -8.99 -9.10
C ASN A 156 19.24 -8.58 -10.32
N LYS A 157 19.71 -7.32 -10.37
CA LYS A 157 20.61 -6.81 -11.40
C LYS A 157 22.09 -7.04 -11.07
N ASN A 158 22.41 -7.71 -9.96
CA ASN A 158 23.77 -7.90 -9.43
C ASN A 158 24.54 -6.58 -9.21
N ILE A 159 23.83 -5.46 -9.04
CA ILE A 159 24.46 -4.16 -8.71
C ILE A 159 24.86 -4.16 -7.23
N VAL A 160 24.02 -4.78 -6.39
CA VAL A 160 24.25 -4.92 -4.96
C VAL A 160 24.31 -6.41 -4.65
N ALA A 161 25.36 -6.84 -3.96
CA ALA A 161 25.49 -8.24 -3.53
C ALA A 161 24.38 -8.57 -2.52
N LYS A 162 23.77 -9.75 -2.59
CA LYS A 162 22.81 -10.19 -1.56
C LYS A 162 23.57 -10.56 -0.28
N ARG A 163 23.41 -9.76 0.77
CA ARG A 163 23.98 -10.07 2.10
C ARG A 163 22.89 -10.00 3.18
N SER A 164 23.02 -10.83 4.21
CA SER A 164 22.00 -10.96 5.27
C SER A 164 21.90 -9.73 6.18
N TYR A 165 22.97 -8.94 6.31
CA TYR A 165 23.01 -7.80 7.24
C TYR A 165 22.26 -6.55 6.74
N TYR A 166 21.93 -6.45 5.45
CA TYR A 166 21.21 -5.27 4.93
C TYR A 166 19.86 -5.08 5.60
N TYR A 167 19.11 -6.17 5.84
CA TYR A 167 17.84 -6.12 6.56
C TYR A 167 18.01 -5.56 7.98
N ILE A 168 19.08 -5.95 8.67
CA ILE A 168 19.39 -5.47 10.04
C ILE A 168 19.69 -3.98 10.01
N ILE A 169 20.46 -3.51 9.04
CA ILE A 169 20.79 -2.08 8.89
C ILE A 169 19.52 -1.26 8.61
N PHE A 170 18.66 -1.72 7.70
CA PHE A 170 17.40 -1.02 7.42
C PHE A 170 16.50 -0.96 8.64
N MET A 171 16.36 -2.06 9.37
CA MET A 171 15.58 -2.11 10.61
C MET A 171 16.17 -1.19 11.69
N ALA A 172 17.49 -1.15 11.84
CA ALA A 172 18.15 -0.27 12.79
C ALA A 172 17.94 1.21 12.47
N ILE A 173 18.01 1.59 11.19
CA ILE A 173 17.73 2.96 10.73
C ILE A 173 16.26 3.32 10.98
N GLU A 174 15.32 2.43 10.65
CA GLU A 174 13.89 2.65 10.86
C GLU A 174 13.58 2.87 12.35
N VAL A 175 14.12 2.01 13.23
CA VAL A 175 13.97 2.13 14.69
C VAL A 175 14.62 3.42 15.20
N LEU A 176 15.79 3.80 14.69
CA LEU A 176 16.46 5.04 15.07
C LEU A 176 15.63 6.28 14.69
N VAL A 177 15.14 6.34 13.45
CA VAL A 177 14.34 7.48 12.96
C VAL A 177 13.02 7.59 13.72
N THR A 178 12.35 6.47 13.97
CA THR A 178 11.07 6.45 14.70
C THR A 178 11.25 6.78 16.19
N ALA A 179 12.32 6.30 16.83
CA ALA A 179 12.66 6.66 18.20
C ALA A 179 13.09 8.13 18.32
N TYR A 180 13.83 8.65 17.35
CA TYR A 180 14.18 10.07 17.30
C TYR A 180 12.95 10.96 17.14
N ALA A 181 12.04 10.61 16.23
CA ALA A 181 10.77 11.33 16.06
C ALA A 181 9.96 11.31 17.37
N PHE A 182 9.94 10.19 18.09
CA PHE A 182 9.25 10.07 19.38
C PHE A 182 9.88 10.93 20.49
N GLY A 183 11.21 11.09 20.48
CA GLY A 183 11.91 11.93 21.44
C GLY A 183 11.80 13.42 21.16
N CYS A 184 11.97 13.82 19.89
CA CYS A 184 12.19 15.22 19.51
C CYS A 184 11.00 15.88 18.79
N GLU A 185 10.23 15.13 18.00
CA GLU A 185 9.22 15.67 17.08
C GLU A 185 7.95 14.80 17.10
N ASN A 186 7.26 14.76 18.24
CA ASN A 186 6.07 13.92 18.42
C ASN A 186 4.93 14.25 17.45
N ASP A 187 4.85 15.50 16.97
CA ASP A 187 3.87 15.94 15.97
C ASP A 187 4.00 15.21 14.62
N CYS A 188 5.17 14.61 14.34
CA CYS A 188 5.41 13.84 13.12
C CYS A 188 4.89 12.39 13.22
N LEU A 189 4.63 11.89 14.43
CA LEU A 189 4.16 10.53 14.66
C LEU A 189 2.64 10.49 14.84
N GLU A 190 2.04 9.38 14.45
CA GLU A 190 0.62 9.14 14.65
C GLU A 190 0.31 8.74 16.11
N ASP A 191 -0.84 9.15 16.64
CA ASP A 191 -1.29 8.86 18.02
C ASP A 191 -1.16 7.40 18.43
N TYR A 192 -1.39 6.46 17.52
CA TYR A 192 -1.22 5.03 17.78
C TYR A 192 0.24 4.68 18.06
N MET A 193 1.18 5.22 17.29
CA MET A 193 2.61 4.99 17.48
C MET A 193 3.08 5.62 18.78
N LEU A 194 2.62 6.83 19.11
CA LEU A 194 2.90 7.48 20.39
C LEU A 194 2.46 6.61 21.58
N LYS A 195 1.23 6.06 21.53
CA LYS A 195 0.71 5.15 22.56
C LYS A 195 1.50 3.84 22.63
N PHE A 196 1.94 3.32 21.49
CA PHE A 196 2.77 2.13 21.43
C PHE A 196 4.13 2.36 22.10
N TYR A 197 4.83 3.45 21.75
CA TYR A 197 6.13 3.79 22.34
C TYR A 197 6.03 4.13 23.84
N ALA A 198 5.01 4.89 24.26
CA ALA A 198 4.77 5.16 25.67
C ALA A 198 4.54 3.87 26.48
N ARG A 199 3.79 2.90 25.92
CA ARG A 199 3.60 1.59 26.54
C ARG A 199 4.87 0.73 26.52
N PHE A 200 5.64 0.79 25.44
CA PHE A 200 6.89 0.04 25.30
C PHE A 200 7.97 0.54 26.26
N GLY A 201 8.08 1.87 26.41
CA GLY A 201 8.97 2.52 27.37
C GLY A 201 8.50 2.44 28.82
N ASN A 202 7.27 1.96 29.06
CA ASN A 202 6.62 1.94 30.37
C ASN A 202 6.66 3.32 31.05
N GLU A 203 6.39 4.37 30.27
CA GLU A 203 6.53 5.75 30.74
C GLU A 203 5.42 6.12 31.72
N ASN A 204 5.79 6.80 32.79
CA ASN A 204 4.84 7.30 33.77
C ASN A 204 4.16 8.58 33.27
N GLN A 205 2.96 8.87 33.81
CA GLN A 205 2.21 10.07 33.44
C GLN A 205 3.02 11.36 33.62
N CYS A 206 3.86 11.43 34.67
CA CYS A 206 4.75 12.56 34.89
C CYS A 206 5.76 12.76 33.75
N GLU A 207 6.34 11.68 33.22
CA GLU A 207 7.33 11.75 32.13
C GLU A 207 6.68 12.21 30.82
N LEU A 208 5.43 11.79 30.58
CA LEU A 208 4.64 12.29 29.45
C LEU A 208 4.34 13.79 29.56
N ASP A 209 4.06 14.28 30.77
CA ASP A 209 3.75 15.69 30.99
C ASP A 209 5.02 16.58 30.98
N GLU A 210 6.16 16.08 31.47
CA GLU A 210 7.47 16.73 31.30
C GLU A 210 7.82 16.89 29.82
N ARG A 211 7.59 15.85 29.01
CA ARG A 211 7.85 15.89 27.57
C ARG A 211 6.96 16.90 26.84
N LYS A 212 5.67 16.98 27.19
CA LYS A 212 4.77 18.02 26.65
C LYS A 212 5.28 19.42 26.99
N CYS A 213 5.67 19.66 28.24
CA CYS A 213 6.25 20.94 28.67
C CYS A 213 7.51 21.30 27.88
N TRP A 214 8.38 20.31 27.61
CA TRP A 214 9.57 20.50 26.79
C TRP A 214 9.24 20.87 25.35
N HIS A 215 8.30 20.16 24.71
CA HIS A 215 7.87 20.47 23.33
C HIS A 215 7.25 21.87 23.22
N GLU A 216 6.37 22.25 24.14
CA GLU A 216 5.81 23.61 24.14
C GLU A 216 6.89 24.67 24.25
N ARG A 217 7.91 24.44 25.08
CA ARG A 217 9.05 25.35 25.22
C ARG A 217 9.84 25.48 23.93
N VAL A 218 10.17 24.35 23.28
CA VAL A 218 10.90 24.32 22.01
C VAL A 218 10.11 25.02 20.91
N LYS A 219 8.81 24.76 20.80
CA LYS A 219 7.94 25.41 19.82
C LYS A 219 7.89 26.92 19.99
N ARG A 220 7.73 27.42 21.23
CA ARG A 220 7.78 28.86 21.52
C ARG A 220 9.13 29.50 21.17
N GLN A 221 10.24 28.78 21.29
CA GLN A 221 11.56 29.29 20.87
C GLN A 221 11.69 29.45 19.36
N PHE A 222 11.05 28.59 18.57
CA PHE A 222 11.02 28.72 17.12
C PHE A 222 10.08 29.84 16.66
N GLU A 223 8.91 29.99 17.30
CA GLU A 223 7.95 31.06 16.99
C GLU A 223 8.51 32.46 17.32
N ASN A 224 9.25 32.60 18.42
CA ASN A 224 9.89 33.89 18.80
C ASN A 224 11.11 34.27 17.94
N LYS A 225 11.57 33.38 17.06
CA LYS A 225 12.70 33.63 16.14
C LYS A 225 12.27 33.99 14.71
N GLN A 226 10.96 33.92 14.41
CA GLN A 226 10.37 34.42 13.17
C GLN A 226 9.88 35.86 13.36
#